data_AF-F7V6H8-F1
#
_entry.id   AF-F7V6H8-F1
#
_cell.length_a   1.000
_cell.length_b   1.000
_cell.length_c   1.000
_cell.angle_alpha   90.00
_cell.angle_beta   90.00
_cell.angle_gamma   90.00
#
_symmetry.space_group_name_H-M   'P 1'
#
loop_
_entity.id
_entity.type
_entity.pdbx_description
1 polymer ?
#
loop_
_entity_poly.entity_id
_entity_poly.type
_entity_poly.pdbx_seq_one_letter_code
_entity_poly.pdbx_strand_id
1 'polypeptide(L)'
;MAIWSDYLTRKLIFEEHPNRCNDFCLDHIQTHTPCHRCETICPRQVFSSDPPAWGLCDGCGLCVSVCPSRCIAPAQIQAQNLYERIRRNREHLLLSCSRQTADTDGLVPCLASLPWELIALAALNGQGVTLLKGPCSDCPMAPHMELFAQSLDTLNEFFGSEFCDAHIRVTDSPEGAAQQTYSRREAFQLFFSRSKQTAGQLLPSLESAVPDGTLWRQLLVRRLQSLPEPLPVQLPLPSFSDSCYGCTVCSSVCPSRAIHRIPDETHPDLVYLALIPWRCTGCGICVQACPAGALSDPVPRQTEDLTRPLLHRAPLSVCRKCGQPLPKPSSDGLCASCRGITPDQLHW
;
A
#
# COMPACT_ATOMS: atom_id res chain seq x y z
N MET A 1 20.18 -5.43 -24.37
CA MET A 1 20.02 -4.00 -24.71
C MET A 1 18.57 -3.53 -24.88
N ALA A 2 17.54 -4.37 -24.65
CA ALA A 2 16.13 -3.98 -24.85
C ALA A 2 15.35 -3.59 -23.57
N ILE A 3 15.90 -3.81 -22.37
CA ILE A 3 15.18 -3.57 -21.09
C ILE A 3 15.22 -2.08 -20.67
N TRP A 4 16.25 -1.35 -21.09
CA TRP A 4 16.41 0.07 -20.75
C TRP A 4 15.55 1.00 -21.60
N SER A 5 15.21 0.58 -22.82
CA SER A 5 14.36 1.35 -23.73
C SER A 5 12.93 1.43 -23.19
N ASP A 6 12.34 0.31 -22.77
CA ASP A 6 10.94 0.27 -22.33
C ASP A 6 10.73 1.06 -21.02
N TYR A 7 11.69 0.99 -20.09
CA TYR A 7 11.66 1.76 -18.84
C TYR A 7 11.73 3.29 -19.07
N LEU A 8 12.56 3.75 -20.01
CA LEU A 8 12.66 5.17 -20.35
C LEU A 8 11.47 5.65 -21.19
N THR A 9 10.97 4.82 -22.11
CA THR A 9 9.78 5.14 -22.91
C THR A 9 8.52 5.25 -22.04
N ARG A 10 8.34 4.37 -21.04
CA ARG A 10 7.25 4.48 -20.04
C ARG A 10 7.37 5.73 -19.16
N LYS A 11 8.58 6.22 -18.88
CA LYS A 11 8.77 7.48 -18.12
C LYS A 11 8.58 8.75 -18.96
N LEU A 12 8.72 8.65 -20.28
CA LEU A 12 8.60 9.77 -21.21
C LEU A 12 7.16 9.97 -21.71
N ILE A 13 6.33 8.93 -21.68
CA ILE A 13 4.89 9.02 -21.91
C ILE A 13 4.24 9.16 -20.54
N PHE A 14 3.72 10.35 -20.23
CA PHE A 14 2.91 10.50 -19.03
C PHE A 14 1.65 9.64 -19.16
N GLU A 15 1.59 8.53 -18.42
CA GLU A 15 0.39 7.70 -18.40
C GLU A 15 -0.74 8.45 -17.66
N GLU A 16 -1.80 8.77 -18.40
CA GLU A 16 -3.02 9.40 -17.87
C GLU A 16 -3.91 8.41 -17.12
N HIS A 17 -3.56 7.12 -17.14
CA HIS A 17 -4.27 6.04 -16.48
C HIS A 17 -3.38 5.35 -15.43
N PRO A 18 -3.98 4.61 -14.48
CA PRO A 18 -3.25 3.68 -13.62
C PRO A 18 -2.50 2.62 -14.41
N ASN A 19 -1.52 1.96 -13.79
CA ASN A 19 -0.78 0.86 -14.42
C ASN A 19 -0.72 -0.36 -13.48
N ARG A 20 -0.93 -1.57 -14.00
CA ARG A 20 -0.85 -2.81 -13.25
C ARG A 20 0.47 -3.51 -13.52
N CYS A 21 1.26 -3.75 -12.48
CA CYS A 21 2.44 -4.60 -12.55
C CYS A 21 2.07 -6.04 -12.17
N ASN A 22 2.15 -6.96 -13.14
CA ASN A 22 1.74 -8.36 -12.95
C ASN A 22 2.61 -9.09 -11.91
N ASP A 23 3.90 -8.76 -11.79
CA ASP A 23 4.82 -9.36 -10.82
C ASP A 23 4.36 -9.19 -9.36
N PHE A 24 3.51 -8.19 -9.11
CA PHE A 24 2.97 -7.89 -7.79
C PHE A 24 1.49 -8.27 -7.62
N CYS A 25 0.84 -8.78 -8.67
CA CYS A 25 -0.58 -9.12 -8.64
C CYS A 25 -0.80 -10.48 -7.96
N LEU A 26 -1.72 -10.55 -7.00
CA LEU A 26 -1.97 -11.79 -6.24
C LEU A 26 -2.36 -12.96 -7.15
N ASP A 27 -3.12 -12.71 -8.22
CA ASP A 27 -3.57 -13.74 -9.18
C ASP A 27 -2.47 -14.23 -10.12
N HIS A 28 -1.44 -13.41 -10.37
CA HIS A 28 -0.28 -13.85 -11.14
C HIS A 28 0.74 -14.57 -10.26
N ILE A 29 0.74 -14.33 -8.95
CA ILE A 29 1.63 -15.00 -7.99
C ILE A 29 1.08 -16.39 -7.61
N GLN A 30 -0.23 -16.52 -7.44
CA GLN A 30 -0.90 -17.78 -7.10
C GLN A 30 -2.33 -17.82 -7.67
N THR A 31 -2.85 -19.01 -7.91
CA THR A 31 -4.18 -19.21 -8.52
C THR A 31 -5.18 -19.92 -7.60
N HIS A 32 -4.78 -20.32 -6.39
CA HIS A 32 -5.62 -21.07 -5.46
C HIS A 32 -6.72 -20.21 -4.84
N THR A 33 -6.46 -18.93 -4.60
CA THR A 33 -7.43 -17.96 -4.05
C THR A 33 -7.48 -16.73 -4.95
N PRO A 34 -8.36 -16.70 -5.97
CA PRO A 34 -8.46 -15.58 -6.90
C PRO A 34 -8.87 -14.25 -6.24
N CYS A 35 -8.38 -13.13 -6.78
CA CYS A 35 -8.57 -11.78 -6.29
C CYS A 35 -9.24 -10.89 -7.35
N HIS A 36 -10.56 -10.76 -7.27
CA HIS A 36 -11.37 -9.96 -8.21
C HIS A 36 -11.54 -8.48 -7.82
N ARG A 37 -10.76 -7.95 -6.87
CA ARG A 37 -11.03 -6.62 -6.28
C ARG A 37 -11.01 -5.47 -7.28
N CYS A 38 -9.99 -5.40 -8.15
CA CYS A 38 -9.89 -4.32 -9.13
C CYS A 38 -10.92 -4.46 -10.26
N GLU A 39 -11.27 -5.70 -10.63
CA GLU A 39 -12.32 -6.00 -11.59
C GLU A 39 -13.69 -5.58 -11.05
N THR A 40 -14.01 -5.99 -9.81
CA THR A 40 -15.28 -5.72 -9.14
C THR A 40 -15.52 -4.22 -8.93
N ILE A 41 -14.49 -3.46 -8.55
CA ILE A 41 -14.64 -2.03 -8.27
C ILE A 41 -14.69 -1.16 -9.53
N CYS A 42 -14.32 -1.69 -10.71
CA CYS A 42 -14.08 -0.85 -11.89
C CYS A 42 -15.38 -0.55 -12.65
N PRO A 43 -15.88 0.71 -12.64
CA PRO A 43 -17.11 1.06 -13.35
C PRO A 43 -16.97 1.01 -14.88
N ARG A 44 -15.73 1.01 -15.37
CA ARG A 44 -15.38 0.99 -16.80
C ARG A 44 -14.99 -0.39 -17.31
N GLN A 45 -15.02 -1.42 -16.46
CA GLN A 45 -14.69 -2.80 -16.81
C GLN A 45 -13.31 -2.95 -17.48
N VAL A 46 -12.34 -2.12 -17.09
CA VAL A 46 -10.97 -2.11 -17.66
C VAL A 46 -10.27 -3.46 -17.48
N PHE A 47 -10.58 -4.19 -16.41
CA PHE A 47 -9.93 -5.45 -16.04
C PHE A 47 -10.64 -6.70 -16.59
N SER A 48 -11.65 -6.56 -17.46
CA SER A 48 -12.32 -7.70 -18.10
C SER A 48 -11.49 -8.38 -19.20
N SER A 49 -10.28 -7.88 -19.47
CA SER A 49 -9.28 -8.48 -20.35
C SER A 49 -7.89 -8.47 -19.70
N ASP A 50 -7.01 -9.35 -20.17
CA ASP A 50 -5.58 -9.34 -19.84
C ASP A 50 -4.75 -9.25 -21.15
N PRO A 51 -4.01 -8.16 -21.40
CA PRO A 51 -3.79 -6.99 -20.54
C PRO A 51 -5.07 -6.14 -20.32
N PRO A 52 -5.10 -5.29 -19.26
CA PRO A 52 -6.24 -4.41 -19.00
C PRO A 52 -6.50 -3.44 -20.18
N ALA A 53 -7.77 -3.24 -20.52
CA ALA A 53 -8.20 -2.36 -21.59
C ALA A 53 -8.15 -0.88 -21.18
N TRP A 54 -6.94 -0.35 -20.97
CA TRP A 54 -6.72 1.02 -20.46
C TRP A 54 -7.38 2.13 -21.27
N GLY A 55 -7.66 1.90 -22.56
CA GLY A 55 -8.43 2.85 -23.39
C GLY A 55 -9.87 3.10 -22.92
N LEU A 56 -10.42 2.26 -22.03
CA LEU A 56 -11.73 2.48 -21.40
C LEU A 56 -11.65 3.28 -20.09
N CYS A 57 -10.44 3.47 -19.56
CA CYS A 57 -10.20 4.09 -18.26
C CYS A 57 -10.53 5.58 -18.27
N ASP A 58 -11.25 6.02 -17.25
CA ASP A 58 -11.59 7.43 -17.01
C ASP A 58 -10.68 8.09 -15.96
N GLY A 59 -9.67 7.36 -15.47
CA GLY A 59 -8.77 7.85 -14.44
C GLY A 59 -9.41 8.01 -13.05
N CYS A 60 -10.49 7.27 -12.73
CA CYS A 60 -11.17 7.40 -11.44
C CYS A 60 -10.34 6.94 -10.22
N GLY A 61 -9.33 6.07 -10.40
CA GLY A 61 -8.39 5.67 -9.33
C GLY A 61 -8.90 4.65 -8.31
N LEU A 62 -10.14 4.18 -8.38
CA LEU A 62 -10.70 3.19 -7.43
C LEU A 62 -9.87 1.90 -7.32
N CYS A 63 -9.36 1.42 -8.46
CA CYS A 63 -8.53 0.21 -8.50
C CYS A 63 -7.20 0.35 -7.73
N VAL A 64 -6.65 1.57 -7.67
CA VAL A 64 -5.44 1.88 -6.88
C VAL A 64 -5.72 1.73 -5.39
N SER A 65 -6.87 2.26 -4.93
CA SER A 65 -7.28 2.20 -3.53
C SER A 65 -7.65 0.80 -3.06
N VAL A 66 -8.35 0.00 -3.89
CA VAL A 66 -8.84 -1.32 -3.46
C VAL A 66 -7.79 -2.44 -3.57
N CYS A 67 -6.72 -2.24 -4.35
CA CYS A 67 -5.75 -3.28 -4.64
C CYS A 67 -4.97 -3.70 -3.37
N PRO A 68 -5.12 -4.95 -2.88
CA PRO A 68 -4.56 -5.38 -1.60
C PRO A 68 -3.03 -5.55 -1.65
N SER A 69 -2.48 -5.98 -2.79
CA SER A 69 -1.03 -6.09 -2.98
C SER A 69 -0.39 -4.79 -3.46
N ARG A 70 -1.19 -3.74 -3.69
CA ARG A 70 -0.73 -2.47 -4.29
C ARG A 70 0.00 -2.66 -5.64
N CYS A 71 -0.40 -3.65 -6.44
CA CYS A 71 0.17 -3.89 -7.77
C CYS A 71 -0.26 -2.85 -8.82
N ILE A 72 -1.28 -2.05 -8.53
CA ILE A 72 -1.78 -0.99 -9.42
C ILE A 72 -1.24 0.36 -8.96
N ALA A 73 -0.38 0.96 -9.78
CA ALA A 73 0.15 2.30 -9.58
C ALA A 73 -0.88 3.38 -9.97
N PRO A 74 -0.95 4.51 -9.26
CA PRO A 74 -1.79 5.62 -9.67
C PRO A 74 -1.31 6.25 -10.99
N ALA A 75 -2.24 6.90 -11.70
CA ALA A 75 -1.90 7.70 -12.87
C ALA A 75 -0.86 8.77 -12.50
N GLN A 76 0.23 8.84 -13.27
CA GLN A 76 1.42 9.58 -12.86
C GLN A 76 1.16 11.08 -12.71
N ILE A 77 0.42 11.68 -13.66
CA ILE A 77 0.08 13.12 -13.63
C ILE A 77 -0.78 13.45 -12.42
N GLN A 78 -1.81 12.64 -12.14
CA GLN A 78 -2.70 12.85 -11.00
C GLN A 78 -1.92 12.76 -9.68
N ALA A 79 -1.06 11.75 -9.55
CA ALA A 79 -0.23 11.55 -8.37
C ALA A 79 0.77 12.70 -8.15
N GLN A 80 1.43 13.17 -9.22
CA GLN A 80 2.34 14.33 -9.16
C GLN A 80 1.61 15.59 -8.70
N ASN A 81 0.44 15.88 -9.27
CA ASN A 81 -0.35 17.05 -8.92
C ASN A 81 -0.80 17.04 -7.45
N LEU A 82 -1.26 15.89 -6.95
CA LEU A 82 -1.66 15.74 -5.55
C LEU A 82 -0.46 15.85 -4.61
N TYR A 83 0.65 15.19 -4.95
CA TYR A 83 1.86 15.25 -4.13
C TYR A 83 2.41 16.67 -4.00
N GLU A 84 2.47 17.45 -5.09
CA GLU A 84 2.94 18.83 -5.04
C GLU A 84 2.05 19.74 -4.17
N ARG A 85 0.72 19.54 -4.21
CA ARG A 85 -0.21 20.25 -3.33
C ARG A 85 0.05 19.91 -1.87
N ILE A 86 0.16 18.62 -1.54
CA ILE A 86 0.45 18.13 -0.18
C ILE A 86 1.81 18.64 0.32
N ARG A 87 2.83 18.64 -0.55
CA ARG A 87 4.20 19.06 -0.20
C ARG A 87 4.29 20.56 0.09
N ARG A 88 3.58 21.39 -0.68
CA ARG A 88 3.64 22.86 -0.56
C ARG A 88 2.75 23.39 0.54
N ASN A 89 1.71 22.65 0.91
CA ASN A 89 0.81 23.07 1.97
C ASN A 89 1.53 23.01 3.34
N ARG A 90 1.52 24.14 4.04
CA ARG A 90 2.05 24.30 5.41
C ARG A 90 0.95 24.54 6.44
N GLU A 91 -0.28 24.65 5.99
CA GLU A 91 -1.49 24.92 6.75
C GLU A 91 -2.40 23.68 6.72
N HIS A 92 -3.71 23.86 6.65
CA HIS A 92 -4.67 22.77 6.59
C HIS A 92 -5.12 22.51 5.13
N LEU A 93 -4.90 21.32 4.58
CA LEU A 93 -5.21 21.01 3.19
C LEU A 93 -6.71 20.75 2.97
N LEU A 94 -7.34 21.41 2.01
CA LEU A 94 -8.73 21.14 1.63
C LEU A 94 -8.81 20.35 0.32
N LEU A 95 -9.15 19.06 0.40
CA LEU A 95 -9.41 18.21 -0.76
C LEU A 95 -10.91 17.98 -0.93
N SER A 96 -11.40 18.02 -2.17
CA SER A 96 -12.81 17.79 -2.46
C SER A 96 -13.03 16.88 -3.67
N CYS A 97 -14.20 16.25 -3.72
CA CYS A 97 -14.59 15.53 -4.93
C CYS A 97 -14.86 16.50 -6.10
N SER A 98 -14.70 16.04 -7.33
CA SER A 98 -14.84 16.86 -8.54
C SER A 98 -16.24 17.45 -8.77
N ARG A 99 -17.26 16.95 -8.07
CA ARG A 99 -18.63 17.48 -8.11
C ARG A 99 -18.87 18.66 -7.16
N GLN A 100 -17.87 19.05 -6.36
CA GLN A 100 -17.95 20.24 -5.53
C GLN A 100 -17.66 21.51 -6.33
N THR A 101 -18.30 22.60 -5.93
CA THR A 101 -18.10 23.94 -6.52
C THR A 101 -17.35 24.89 -5.61
N ALA A 102 -16.99 24.43 -4.40
CA ALA A 102 -16.21 25.20 -3.45
C ALA A 102 -14.78 25.45 -3.97
N ASP A 103 -14.20 26.60 -3.59
CA ASP A 103 -12.78 26.86 -3.82
C ASP A 103 -11.96 25.98 -2.88
N THR A 104 -11.15 25.06 -3.44
CA THR A 104 -10.42 24.04 -2.67
C THR A 104 -8.98 23.91 -3.11
N ASP A 105 -8.14 23.38 -2.24
CA ASP A 105 -6.72 23.17 -2.51
C ASP A 105 -6.47 22.03 -3.50
N GLY A 106 -7.44 21.14 -3.73
CA GLY A 106 -7.31 20.05 -4.70
C GLY A 106 -8.63 19.33 -4.97
N LEU A 107 -8.87 19.01 -6.24
CA LEU A 107 -9.99 18.21 -6.70
C LEU A 107 -9.53 16.78 -7.00
N VAL A 108 -10.33 15.80 -6.57
CA VAL A 108 -10.16 14.39 -6.92
C VAL A 108 -11.43 13.82 -7.52
N PRO A 109 -11.38 12.77 -8.37
CA PRO A 109 -12.58 12.21 -8.98
C PRO A 109 -13.65 11.83 -7.95
N CYS A 110 -13.23 11.20 -6.85
CA CYS A 110 -14.07 10.91 -5.70
C CYS A 110 -13.21 10.77 -4.45
N LEU A 111 -13.76 10.99 -3.26
CA LEU A 111 -13.04 10.68 -2.02
C LEU A 111 -12.79 9.17 -1.86
N ALA A 112 -13.66 8.32 -2.40
CA ALA A 112 -13.47 6.87 -2.45
C ALA A 112 -12.22 6.41 -3.22
N SER A 113 -11.70 7.24 -4.13
CA SER A 113 -10.48 6.91 -4.88
C SER A 113 -9.20 7.32 -4.17
N LEU A 114 -9.28 7.86 -2.95
CA LEU A 114 -8.11 8.24 -2.16
C LEU A 114 -7.59 7.01 -1.41
N PRO A 115 -6.35 6.56 -1.64
CA PRO A 115 -5.73 5.57 -0.78
C PRO A 115 -5.54 6.17 0.62
N TRP A 116 -5.75 5.38 1.67
CA TRP A 116 -5.59 5.85 3.04
C TRP A 116 -4.19 6.43 3.29
N GLU A 117 -3.15 5.89 2.64
CA GLU A 117 -1.77 6.36 2.80
C GLU A 117 -1.57 7.79 2.28
N LEU A 118 -2.35 8.19 1.26
CA LEU A 118 -2.37 9.56 0.75
C LEU A 118 -2.98 10.50 1.77
N ILE A 119 -4.12 10.12 2.35
CA ILE A 119 -4.81 10.91 3.38
C ILE A 119 -3.91 11.05 4.61
N ALA A 120 -3.24 9.97 5.02
CA ALA A 120 -2.27 9.98 6.11
C ALA A 120 -1.11 10.94 5.86
N LEU A 121 -0.54 10.91 4.65
CA LEU A 121 0.51 11.84 4.24
C LEU A 121 0.02 13.29 4.27
N ALA A 122 -1.20 13.54 3.81
CA ALA A 122 -1.81 14.87 3.84
C ALA A 122 -2.05 15.34 5.29
N ALA A 123 -2.52 14.48 6.18
CA ALA A 123 -2.76 14.80 7.59
C ALA A 123 -1.46 15.12 8.35
N LEU A 124 -0.36 14.45 8.02
CA LEU A 124 0.97 14.70 8.61
C LEU A 124 1.70 15.92 8.04
N ASN A 125 1.19 16.48 6.95
CA ASN A 125 1.74 17.67 6.32
C ASN A 125 0.94 18.90 6.72
N GLY A 126 1.62 19.90 7.27
CA GLY A 126 0.96 21.12 7.74
C GLY A 126 0.19 20.86 9.05
N GLN A 127 -1.04 21.36 9.12
CA GLN A 127 -1.91 21.31 10.30
C GLN A 127 -2.99 20.22 10.21
N GLY A 128 -3.20 19.60 9.05
CA GLY A 128 -4.21 18.57 8.84
C GLY A 128 -4.84 18.61 7.45
N VAL A 129 -5.88 17.81 7.25
CA VAL A 129 -6.63 17.70 6.00
C VAL A 129 -8.14 17.71 6.24
N THR A 130 -8.86 18.50 5.44
CA THR A 130 -10.32 18.47 5.34
C THR A 130 -10.70 17.81 4.02
N LEU A 131 -11.59 16.83 4.10
CA LEU A 131 -12.13 16.06 2.99
C LEU A 131 -13.59 16.45 2.79
N LEU A 132 -13.85 17.24 1.75
CA LEU A 132 -15.18 17.76 1.43
C LEU A 132 -15.91 16.81 0.47
N LYS A 133 -16.94 16.14 1.00
CA LYS A 133 -17.89 15.29 0.25
C LYS A 133 -18.73 16.14 -0.69
N GLY A 134 -19.16 15.55 -1.80
CA GLY A 134 -20.11 16.16 -2.74
C GLY A 134 -21.55 15.72 -2.53
N PRO A 135 -22.48 16.15 -3.40
CA PRO A 135 -23.85 15.66 -3.43
C PRO A 135 -23.89 14.19 -3.90
N CYS A 136 -23.94 13.25 -2.95
CA CYS A 136 -23.84 11.81 -3.23
C CYS A 136 -25.17 11.13 -3.62
N SER A 137 -26.33 11.75 -3.37
CA SER A 137 -27.65 11.12 -3.60
C SER A 137 -27.81 10.49 -4.98
N ASP A 138 -27.38 11.23 -6.01
CA ASP A 138 -27.50 10.85 -7.43
C ASP A 138 -26.12 10.75 -8.08
N CYS A 139 -25.12 10.30 -7.32
CA CYS A 139 -23.75 10.21 -7.79
C CYS A 139 -23.40 8.79 -8.25
N PRO A 140 -22.89 8.60 -9.49
CA PRO A 140 -22.43 7.29 -9.95
C PRO A 140 -21.31 6.69 -9.08
N MET A 141 -20.59 7.53 -8.35
CA MET A 141 -19.53 7.12 -7.43
C MET A 141 -20.03 6.78 -6.02
N ALA A 142 -21.29 7.09 -5.68
CA ALA A 142 -21.84 6.86 -4.35
C ALA A 142 -21.74 5.41 -3.86
N PRO A 143 -21.96 4.36 -4.71
CA PRO A 143 -21.81 2.97 -4.28
C PRO A 143 -20.41 2.61 -3.79
N HIS A 144 -19.38 3.38 -4.18
CA HIS A 144 -17.98 3.12 -3.82
C HIS A 144 -17.56 3.81 -2.52
N MET A 145 -18.43 4.61 -1.88
CA MET A 145 -18.09 5.36 -0.66
C MET A 145 -17.79 4.46 0.54
N GLU A 146 -18.19 3.19 0.50
CA GLU A 146 -17.75 2.19 1.47
C GLU A 146 -16.21 2.04 1.51
N LEU A 147 -15.54 2.16 0.35
CA LEU A 147 -14.08 2.14 0.27
C LEU A 147 -13.44 3.35 0.98
N PHE A 148 -14.14 4.49 0.99
CA PHE A 148 -13.71 5.67 1.73
C PHE A 148 -13.85 5.46 3.24
N ALA A 149 -14.97 4.88 3.70
CA ALA A 149 -15.18 4.55 5.10
C ALA A 149 -14.09 3.60 5.62
N GLN A 150 -13.79 2.52 4.88
CA GLN A 150 -12.70 1.59 5.20
C GLN A 150 -11.33 2.27 5.28
N SER A 151 -11.10 3.29 4.45
CA SER A 151 -9.86 4.08 4.49
C SER A 151 -9.78 4.93 5.77
N LEU A 152 -10.90 5.48 6.25
CA LEU A 152 -10.97 6.18 7.54
C LEU A 152 -10.77 5.23 8.72
N ASP A 153 -11.34 4.03 8.68
CA ASP A 153 -11.12 3.01 9.70
C ASP A 153 -9.65 2.61 9.77
N THR A 154 -9.01 2.41 8.61
CA THR A 154 -7.58 2.12 8.53
C THR A 154 -6.73 3.27 9.09
N LEU A 155 -7.13 4.53 8.87
CA LEU A 155 -6.44 5.70 9.43
C LEU A 155 -6.55 5.73 10.95
N ASN A 156 -7.72 5.42 11.49
CA ASN A 156 -7.96 5.31 12.94
C ASN A 156 -7.13 4.18 13.56
N GLU A 157 -7.04 3.01 12.90
CA GLU A 157 -6.13 1.95 13.34
C GLU A 157 -4.67 2.40 13.30
N PHE A 158 -4.27 3.09 12.22
CA PHE A 158 -2.90 3.50 11.97
C PHE A 158 -2.39 4.56 12.96
N PHE A 159 -3.14 5.65 13.17
CA PHE A 159 -2.73 6.78 14.03
C PHE A 159 -3.40 6.80 15.40
N GLY A 160 -4.54 6.13 15.58
CA GLY A 160 -5.43 6.32 16.72
C GLY A 160 -6.45 7.45 16.52
N SER A 161 -7.58 7.36 17.23
CA SER A 161 -8.70 8.30 17.08
C SER A 161 -8.33 9.73 17.46
N GLU A 162 -7.52 9.93 18.51
CA GLU A 162 -7.12 11.28 18.96
C GLU A 162 -6.38 12.06 17.88
N PHE A 163 -5.45 11.40 17.17
CA PHE A 163 -4.75 12.02 16.05
C PHE A 163 -5.72 12.30 14.89
N CYS A 164 -6.57 11.33 14.55
CA CYS A 164 -7.53 11.48 13.46
C CYS A 164 -8.51 12.62 13.72
N ASP A 165 -9.06 12.75 14.92
CA ASP A 165 -9.97 13.83 15.31
C ASP A 165 -9.29 15.21 15.23
N ALA A 166 -8.00 15.28 15.56
CA ALA A 166 -7.23 16.51 15.51
C ALA A 166 -6.84 16.94 14.09
N HIS A 167 -6.55 15.98 13.20
CA HIS A 167 -5.89 16.27 11.91
C HIS A 167 -6.70 15.90 10.67
N ILE A 168 -7.78 15.13 10.79
CA ILE A 168 -8.58 14.66 9.64
C ILE A 168 -10.02 15.05 9.87
N ARG A 169 -10.53 15.93 9.02
CA ARG A 169 -11.93 16.35 9.05
C ARG A 169 -12.67 15.90 7.81
N VAL A 170 -13.86 15.33 7.98
CA VAL A 170 -14.76 15.02 6.86
C VAL A 170 -16.01 15.88 6.99
N THR A 171 -16.42 16.54 5.90
CA THR A 171 -17.61 17.41 5.89
C THR A 171 -18.32 17.31 4.54
N ASP A 172 -19.62 17.55 4.51
CA ASP A 172 -20.42 17.80 3.30
C ASP A 172 -20.76 19.28 3.12
N SER A 173 -20.57 20.11 4.16
CA SER A 173 -20.80 21.55 4.11
C SER A 173 -19.56 22.30 3.58
N PRO A 174 -19.68 23.02 2.45
CA PRO A 174 -18.65 23.94 1.97
C PRO A 174 -18.34 25.07 2.95
N GLU A 175 -19.33 25.53 3.71
CA GLU A 175 -19.19 26.61 4.69
C GLU A 175 -18.32 26.17 5.88
N GLY A 176 -18.50 24.92 6.33
CA GLY A 176 -17.66 24.30 7.36
C GLY A 176 -16.22 24.02 6.90
N ALA A 177 -16.00 23.91 5.58
CA ALA A 177 -14.66 23.84 4.99
C ALA A 177 -14.02 25.24 4.83
N ALA A 178 -14.82 26.25 4.48
CA ALA A 178 -14.38 27.62 4.22
C ALA A 178 -14.03 28.42 5.49
N GLN A 179 -14.63 28.12 6.64
CA GLN A 179 -14.36 28.83 7.91
C GLN A 179 -12.89 28.72 8.38
N GLN A 180 -12.14 27.70 7.96
CA GLN A 180 -10.69 27.60 8.21
C GLN A 180 -9.83 28.11 7.03
N THR A 181 -10.44 28.32 5.87
CA THR A 181 -9.80 28.98 4.72
C THR A 181 -9.88 30.51 4.85
N TYR A 182 -10.88 31.04 5.57
CA TYR A 182 -11.12 32.49 5.65
C TYR A 182 -10.08 33.25 6.51
N SER A 183 -9.38 32.59 7.44
CA SER A 183 -8.18 33.19 8.05
C SER A 183 -7.02 33.37 7.07
N ARG A 184 -7.13 32.85 5.82
CA ARG A 184 -6.06 32.85 4.80
C ARG A 184 -6.12 34.00 3.81
N ARG A 185 -7.29 34.55 3.47
CA ARG A 185 -7.40 35.56 2.39
C ARG A 185 -7.03 36.98 2.81
N GLU A 186 -7.02 37.30 4.11
CA GLU A 186 -6.56 38.61 4.60
C GLU A 186 -5.02 38.70 4.73
N ALA A 187 -4.32 37.57 4.84
CA ALA A 187 -2.84 37.55 4.89
C ALA A 187 -2.19 37.60 3.49
N PHE A 188 -2.83 37.02 2.46
CA PHE A 188 -2.28 36.93 1.11
C PHE A 188 -2.55 38.15 0.21
N GLN A 189 -3.34 39.13 0.66
CA GLN A 189 -3.41 40.42 -0.05
C GLN A 189 -2.14 41.28 0.10
N LEU A 190 -1.12 40.81 0.83
CA LEU A 190 0.14 41.53 1.01
C LEU A 190 1.37 40.98 0.28
N PHE A 191 1.31 39.88 -0.49
CA PHE A 191 2.47 39.46 -1.28
C PHE A 191 2.11 38.90 -2.66
N PHE A 192 2.25 39.75 -3.67
CA PHE A 192 2.39 39.38 -5.08
C PHE A 192 3.60 38.46 -5.29
N SER A 193 3.41 37.35 -6.00
CA SER A 193 4.23 37.04 -7.18
C SER A 193 3.58 35.94 -8.03
N ARG A 194 3.08 36.35 -9.22
CA ARG A 194 2.93 35.45 -10.36
C ARG A 194 4.32 34.92 -10.72
N SER A 195 4.62 33.68 -10.35
CA SER A 195 5.87 33.00 -10.71
C SER A 195 5.61 31.92 -11.75
N LYS A 196 6.32 32.03 -12.88
CA LYS A 196 6.27 31.16 -14.05
C LYS A 196 6.56 29.70 -13.66
N GLN A 197 5.64 28.78 -13.96
CA GLN A 197 5.89 27.33 -13.92
C GLN A 197 7.04 27.00 -14.87
N THR A 198 8.16 26.54 -14.32
CA THR A 198 9.30 26.02 -15.09
C THR A 198 9.68 24.64 -14.57
N ALA A 199 9.93 23.72 -15.52
CA ALA A 199 10.55 22.41 -15.42
C ALA A 199 9.85 21.33 -14.55
N GLY A 200 9.53 20.20 -15.19
CA GLY A 200 8.79 19.06 -14.64
C GLY A 200 9.26 18.65 -13.25
N GLN A 201 8.36 18.81 -12.28
CA GLN A 201 8.56 18.41 -10.90
C GLN A 201 8.30 16.91 -10.78
N LEU A 202 9.40 16.16 -10.72
CA LEU A 202 9.38 14.71 -10.64
C LEU A 202 8.99 14.27 -9.22
N LEU A 203 8.21 13.18 -9.13
CA LEU A 203 8.06 12.45 -7.87
C LEU A 203 9.46 12.09 -7.33
N PRO A 204 9.67 12.13 -6.00
CA PRO A 204 10.93 11.68 -5.41
C PRO A 204 11.30 10.28 -5.92
N SER A 205 12.58 10.02 -6.18
CA SER A 205 13.04 8.68 -6.55
C SER A 205 12.57 7.67 -5.51
N LEU A 206 11.71 6.74 -5.92
CA LEU A 206 11.15 5.68 -5.07
C LEU A 206 12.03 4.44 -5.11
N GLU A 207 11.83 3.54 -4.16
CA GLU A 207 12.47 2.24 -4.22
C GLU A 207 11.80 1.38 -5.31
N SER A 208 12.57 0.92 -6.29
CA SER A 208 12.08 0.14 -7.42
C SER A 208 11.79 -1.34 -7.10
N ALA A 209 12.22 -1.81 -5.93
CA ALA A 209 12.08 -3.21 -5.51
C ALA A 209 10.71 -3.54 -4.88
N VAL A 210 9.81 -2.57 -4.82
CA VAL A 210 8.46 -2.68 -4.25
C VAL A 210 7.42 -2.25 -5.28
N PRO A 211 6.14 -2.67 -5.17
CA PRO A 211 5.13 -2.30 -6.15
C PRO A 211 5.01 -0.79 -6.30
N ASP A 212 4.94 -0.28 -7.54
CA ASP A 212 4.77 1.15 -7.80
C ASP A 212 3.47 1.71 -7.19
N GLY A 213 2.45 0.87 -6.98
CA GLY A 213 1.25 1.22 -6.21
C GLY A 213 1.47 1.46 -4.72
N THR A 214 2.68 1.23 -4.21
CA THR A 214 3.07 1.64 -2.84
C THR A 214 3.56 3.09 -2.75
N LEU A 215 3.51 3.88 -3.84
CA LEU A 215 3.93 5.29 -3.88
C LEU A 215 3.59 6.07 -2.61
N TRP A 216 2.31 6.12 -2.24
CA TRP A 216 1.85 6.91 -1.10
C TRP A 216 2.37 6.37 0.23
N ARG A 217 2.51 5.05 0.36
CA ARG A 217 3.12 4.43 1.55
C ARG A 217 4.59 4.81 1.67
N GLN A 218 5.36 4.80 0.58
CA GLN A 218 6.77 5.20 0.60
C GLN A 218 6.94 6.66 0.98
N LEU A 219 6.08 7.54 0.45
CA LEU A 219 6.10 8.97 0.81
C LEU A 219 5.71 9.18 2.28
N LEU A 220 4.68 8.48 2.77
CA LEU A 220 4.25 8.50 4.17
C LEU A 220 5.39 8.08 5.11
N VAL A 221 6.08 6.99 4.81
CA VAL A 221 7.18 6.47 5.64
C VAL A 221 8.35 7.43 5.68
N ARG A 222 8.73 8.02 4.53
CA ARG A 222 9.75 9.08 4.49
C ARG A 222 9.36 10.27 5.35
N ARG A 223 8.08 10.64 5.35
CA ARG A 223 7.58 11.75 6.16
C ARG A 223 7.61 11.42 7.65
N LEU A 224 7.19 10.21 8.04
CA LEU A 224 7.27 9.73 9.43
C LEU A 224 8.70 9.72 9.95
N GLN A 225 9.65 9.22 9.14
CA GLN A 225 11.08 9.22 9.48
C GLN A 225 11.70 10.62 9.57
N SER A 226 11.06 11.63 8.96
CA SER A 226 11.52 13.02 9.01
C SER A 226 10.83 13.84 10.11
N LEU A 227 9.99 13.23 10.94
CA LEU A 227 9.37 13.94 12.06
C LEU A 227 10.42 14.25 13.14
N PRO A 228 10.32 15.41 13.83
CA PRO A 228 11.22 15.73 14.94
C PRO A 228 11.12 14.71 16.09
N GLU A 229 9.90 14.22 16.34
CA GLU A 229 9.62 13.20 17.34
C GLU A 229 8.95 12.00 16.68
N PRO A 230 9.32 10.76 17.05
CA PRO A 230 8.67 9.56 16.53
C PRO A 230 7.18 9.55 16.89
N LEU A 231 6.33 9.45 15.87
CA LEU A 231 4.90 9.25 16.06
C LEU A 231 4.62 7.74 16.14
N PRO A 232 4.00 7.23 17.23
CA PRO A 232 3.60 5.84 17.30
C PRO A 232 2.55 5.55 16.23
N VAL A 233 2.80 4.54 15.40
CA VAL A 233 1.88 4.10 14.36
C VAL A 233 1.68 2.60 14.44
N GLN A 234 0.51 2.14 14.01
CA GLN A 234 0.20 0.71 13.93
C GLN A 234 0.28 0.25 12.47
N LEU A 235 1.01 -0.83 12.23
CA LEU A 235 1.15 -1.42 10.90
C LEU A 235 0.60 -2.84 10.89
N PRO A 236 0.05 -3.32 9.76
CA PRO A 236 -0.45 -4.67 9.65
C PRO A 236 0.72 -5.66 9.71
N LEU A 237 0.81 -6.42 10.80
CA LEU A 237 1.84 -7.44 11.01
C LEU A 237 1.18 -8.81 11.19
N PRO A 238 1.59 -9.86 10.45
CA PRO A 238 1.16 -11.24 10.70
C PRO A 238 1.91 -11.82 11.91
N SER A 239 1.27 -12.66 12.72
CA SER A 239 1.99 -13.40 13.77
C SER A 239 2.37 -14.79 13.26
N PHE A 240 3.42 -15.36 13.86
CA PHE A 240 3.88 -16.72 13.59
C PHE A 240 3.66 -17.57 14.83
N SER A 241 3.24 -18.82 14.62
CA SER A 241 3.14 -19.86 15.66
C SER A 241 4.32 -20.82 15.61
N ASP A 242 4.44 -21.66 16.63
CA ASP A 242 5.51 -22.65 16.78
C ASP A 242 5.49 -23.76 15.72
N SER A 243 4.42 -23.86 14.92
CA SER A 243 4.38 -24.72 13.73
C SER A 243 5.29 -24.23 12.59
N CYS A 244 5.83 -23.00 12.69
CA CYS A 244 6.75 -22.46 11.71
C CYS A 244 8.09 -23.20 11.71
N TYR A 245 8.54 -23.64 10.54
CA TYR A 245 9.83 -24.33 10.36
C TYR A 245 10.76 -23.59 9.38
N GLY A 246 10.56 -22.26 9.23
CA GLY A 246 11.47 -21.41 8.46
C GLY A 246 11.56 -21.72 6.96
N CYS A 247 10.51 -22.23 6.33
CA CYS A 247 10.55 -22.75 4.94
C CYS A 247 10.63 -21.70 3.82
N THR A 248 10.53 -20.41 4.15
CA THR A 248 10.56 -19.26 3.22
C THR A 248 9.44 -19.13 2.20
N VAL A 249 8.45 -20.03 2.14
CA VAL A 249 7.31 -19.89 1.22
C VAL A 249 6.64 -18.51 1.37
N CYS A 250 6.39 -18.07 2.60
CA CYS A 250 5.82 -16.75 2.90
C CYS A 250 6.67 -15.57 2.38
N SER A 251 8.01 -15.72 2.36
CA SER A 251 8.93 -14.73 1.82
C SER A 251 8.90 -14.72 0.29
N SER A 252 8.87 -15.90 -0.34
CA SER A 252 8.84 -16.09 -1.79
C SER A 252 7.55 -15.57 -2.43
N VAL A 253 6.40 -15.78 -1.78
CA VAL A 253 5.10 -15.31 -2.31
C VAL A 253 4.79 -13.86 -1.99
N CYS A 254 5.58 -13.20 -1.12
CA CYS A 254 5.31 -11.83 -0.70
C CYS A 254 5.63 -10.86 -1.87
N PRO A 255 4.61 -10.22 -2.48
CA PRO A 255 4.82 -9.37 -3.66
C PRO A 255 5.74 -8.19 -3.33
N SER A 256 5.55 -7.60 -2.16
CA SER A 256 6.34 -6.47 -1.68
C SER A 256 7.65 -6.87 -1.01
N ARG A 257 7.98 -8.18 -0.98
CA ARG A 257 9.22 -8.71 -0.36
C ARG A 257 9.43 -8.17 1.05
N ALA A 258 8.36 -8.14 1.84
CA ALA A 258 8.38 -7.62 3.20
C ALA A 258 8.97 -8.64 4.19
N ILE A 259 8.79 -9.93 3.96
CA ILE A 259 9.21 -11.01 4.88
C ILE A 259 10.60 -11.53 4.48
N HIS A 260 11.48 -11.69 5.47
CA HIS A 260 12.83 -12.20 5.32
C HIS A 260 13.13 -13.32 6.32
N ARG A 261 13.92 -14.31 5.90
CA ARG A 261 14.54 -15.28 6.81
C ARG A 261 15.99 -14.91 7.03
N ILE A 262 16.41 -14.80 8.28
CA ILE A 262 17.76 -14.46 8.70
C ILE A 262 18.31 -15.67 9.49
N PRO A 263 19.44 -16.27 9.08
CA PRO A 263 20.08 -17.33 9.86
C PRO A 263 20.51 -16.83 11.24
N ASP A 264 20.40 -17.68 12.27
CA ASP A 264 21.05 -17.41 13.55
C ASP A 264 22.55 -17.72 13.42
N GLU A 265 23.42 -16.79 13.81
CA GLU A 265 24.87 -16.92 13.69
C GLU A 265 25.46 -17.94 14.67
N THR A 266 24.78 -18.18 15.80
CA THR A 266 25.24 -19.08 16.86
C THR A 266 24.63 -20.47 16.73
N HIS A 267 23.39 -20.55 16.25
CA HIS A 267 22.61 -21.78 16.13
C HIS A 267 22.20 -22.05 14.67
N PRO A 268 22.99 -22.80 13.89
CA PRO A 268 22.72 -23.04 12.47
C PRO A 268 21.40 -23.75 12.17
N ASP A 269 20.83 -24.44 13.16
CA ASP A 269 19.54 -25.11 13.14
C ASP A 269 18.37 -24.16 13.41
N LEU A 270 18.61 -22.86 13.56
CA LEU A 270 17.62 -21.85 13.89
C LEU A 270 17.68 -20.67 12.93
N VAL A 271 16.52 -20.06 12.73
CA VAL A 271 16.36 -18.88 11.89
C VAL A 271 15.39 -17.89 12.52
N TYR A 272 15.59 -16.61 12.23
CA TYR A 272 14.65 -15.55 12.53
C TYR A 272 13.84 -15.19 11.29
N LEU A 273 12.54 -14.98 11.49
CA LEU A 273 11.65 -14.41 10.51
C LEU A 273 11.51 -12.94 10.87
N ALA A 274 11.93 -12.07 9.95
CA ALA A 274 11.87 -10.63 10.11
C ALA A 274 10.96 -10.03 9.04
N LEU A 275 10.40 -8.86 9.32
CA LEU A 275 9.48 -8.20 8.40
C LEU A 275 9.80 -6.72 8.30
N ILE A 276 9.80 -6.15 7.09
CA ILE A 276 9.92 -4.72 6.85
C ILE A 276 8.51 -4.11 6.90
N PRO A 277 8.07 -3.46 8.00
CA PRO A 277 6.67 -3.16 8.26
C PRO A 277 6.03 -2.29 7.19
N TRP A 278 6.76 -1.29 6.70
CA TRP A 278 6.26 -0.42 5.64
C TRP A 278 6.12 -1.10 4.28
N ARG A 279 6.73 -2.26 4.04
CA ARG A 279 6.50 -3.02 2.81
C ARG A 279 5.27 -3.91 2.92
N CYS A 280 4.87 -4.29 4.13
CA CYS A 280 3.67 -5.10 4.32
C CYS A 280 2.42 -4.29 3.96
N THR A 281 1.69 -4.72 2.95
CA THR A 281 0.40 -4.11 2.57
C THR A 281 -0.80 -4.76 3.27
N GLY A 282 -0.56 -5.79 4.09
CA GLY A 282 -1.64 -6.57 4.73
C GLY A 282 -2.40 -7.50 3.76
N CYS A 283 -1.85 -7.84 2.59
CA CYS A 283 -2.57 -8.60 1.56
C CYS A 283 -2.91 -10.07 1.92
N GLY A 284 -2.36 -10.63 2.99
CA GLY A 284 -2.72 -11.97 3.49
C GLY A 284 -2.17 -13.17 2.69
N ILE A 285 -1.54 -12.97 1.53
CA ILE A 285 -1.04 -14.10 0.70
C ILE A 285 -0.05 -15.01 1.45
N CYS A 286 0.74 -14.47 2.38
CA CYS A 286 1.67 -15.26 3.19
C CYS A 286 0.96 -16.25 4.11
N VAL A 287 -0.24 -15.91 4.60
CA VAL A 287 -1.09 -16.76 5.43
C VAL A 287 -1.63 -17.90 4.58
N GLN A 288 -2.22 -17.56 3.44
CA GLN A 288 -2.83 -18.50 2.49
C GLN A 288 -1.82 -19.52 1.95
N ALA A 289 -0.59 -19.08 1.66
CA ALA A 289 0.44 -19.93 1.11
C ALA A 289 1.22 -20.75 2.16
N CYS A 290 0.95 -20.57 3.46
CA CYS A 290 1.74 -21.22 4.51
C CYS A 290 1.46 -22.73 4.58
N PRO A 291 2.41 -23.61 4.23
CA PRO A 291 2.16 -25.05 4.23
C PRO A 291 1.94 -25.63 5.64
N ALA A 292 2.46 -24.97 6.67
CA ALA A 292 2.28 -25.39 8.06
C ALA A 292 1.06 -24.73 8.74
N GLY A 293 0.33 -23.85 8.06
CA GLY A 293 -0.71 -23.03 8.70
C GLY A 293 -0.18 -22.18 9.86
N ALA A 294 1.10 -21.81 9.81
CA ALA A 294 1.80 -21.22 10.96
C ALA A 294 1.62 -19.70 11.09
N LEU A 295 0.94 -19.04 10.16
CA LEU A 295 0.77 -17.59 10.10
C LEU A 295 -0.67 -17.20 10.41
N SER A 296 -0.87 -16.12 11.16
CA SER A 296 -2.18 -15.46 11.32
C SER A 296 -2.33 -14.29 10.37
N ASP A 297 -3.57 -13.84 10.19
CA ASP A 297 -3.86 -12.61 9.46
C ASP A 297 -3.05 -11.41 10.00
N PRO A 298 -2.59 -10.52 9.11
CA PRO A 298 -1.97 -9.27 9.52
C PRO A 298 -2.96 -8.41 10.31
N VAL A 299 -2.59 -8.06 11.53
CA VAL A 299 -3.38 -7.16 12.39
C VAL A 299 -2.57 -5.92 12.73
N PRO A 300 -3.22 -4.75 12.93
CA PRO A 300 -2.53 -3.55 13.38
C PRO A 300 -1.76 -3.81 14.67
N ARG A 301 -0.45 -3.54 14.64
CA ARG A 301 0.41 -3.59 15.80
C ARG A 301 1.33 -2.39 15.81
N GLN A 302 1.48 -1.79 16.99
CA GLN A 302 2.43 -0.72 17.19
C GLN A 302 3.86 -1.23 16.95
N THR A 303 4.62 -0.50 16.15
CA THR A 303 6.05 -0.78 15.93
C THR A 303 6.81 0.51 15.74
N GLU A 304 7.90 0.68 16.48
CA GLU A 304 8.81 1.82 16.33
C GLU A 304 9.91 1.51 15.30
N ASP A 305 10.27 0.23 15.15
CA ASP A 305 11.21 -0.22 14.13
C ASP A 305 10.48 -0.42 12.79
N LEU A 306 10.62 0.55 11.90
CA LEU A 306 10.14 0.48 10.52
C LEU A 306 11.14 -0.22 9.58
N THR A 307 12.31 -0.63 10.06
CA THR A 307 13.35 -1.21 9.21
C THR A 307 13.15 -2.70 9.03
N ARG A 308 13.40 -3.52 10.05
CA ARG A 308 13.31 -4.98 9.94
C ARG A 308 13.22 -5.65 11.33
N PRO A 309 12.13 -5.42 12.10
CA PRO A 309 11.90 -6.12 13.36
C PRO A 309 11.87 -7.64 13.16
N LEU A 310 12.46 -8.35 14.11
CA LEU A 310 12.34 -9.80 14.22
C LEU A 310 10.95 -10.13 14.76
N LEU A 311 10.18 -10.92 14.03
CA LEU A 311 8.82 -11.31 14.41
C LEU A 311 8.78 -12.67 15.09
N HIS A 312 9.67 -13.58 14.73
CA HIS A 312 9.64 -14.95 15.22
C HIS A 312 10.98 -15.67 15.06
N ARG A 313 11.22 -16.67 15.90
CA ARG A 313 12.37 -17.58 15.85
C ARG A 313 11.86 -18.99 15.61
N ALA A 314 12.29 -19.62 14.52
CA ALA A 314 11.83 -20.93 14.10
C ALA A 314 13.00 -21.92 14.00
N PRO A 315 12.77 -23.21 14.29
CA PRO A 315 13.71 -24.26 13.91
C PRO A 315 13.78 -24.41 12.39
N LEU A 316 14.97 -24.73 11.88
CA LEU A 316 15.22 -25.04 10.48
C LEU A 316 16.04 -26.32 10.38
N SER A 317 15.39 -27.38 9.92
CA SER A 317 16.05 -28.58 9.41
C SER A 317 15.99 -28.58 7.89
N VAL A 318 17.04 -29.05 7.22
CA VAL A 318 17.10 -29.15 5.76
C VAL A 318 17.41 -30.58 5.31
N CYS A 319 16.90 -30.95 4.14
CA CYS A 319 17.20 -32.23 3.52
C CYS A 319 18.70 -32.34 3.23
N ARG A 320 19.35 -33.40 3.72
CA ARG A 320 20.78 -33.64 3.50
C ARG A 320 21.17 -33.83 2.03
N LYS A 321 20.20 -34.17 1.17
CA LYS A 321 20.40 -34.41 -0.27
C LYS A 321 20.11 -33.19 -1.14
N CYS A 322 19.01 -32.47 -0.90
CA CYS A 322 18.58 -31.37 -1.77
C CYS A 322 18.52 -29.99 -1.10
N GLY A 323 18.78 -29.89 0.20
CA GLY A 323 18.77 -28.63 0.95
C GLY A 323 17.38 -28.04 1.23
N GLN A 324 16.29 -28.69 0.79
CA GLN A 324 14.92 -28.20 1.03
C GLN A 324 14.59 -28.21 2.53
N PRO A 325 13.92 -27.16 3.05
CA PRO A 325 13.44 -27.12 4.43
C PRO A 325 12.50 -28.29 4.75
N LEU A 326 12.67 -28.87 5.93
CA LEU A 326 11.88 -30.00 6.42
C LEU A 326 10.96 -29.54 7.55
N PRO A 327 9.64 -29.81 7.48
CA PRO A 327 8.71 -29.52 8.58
C PRO A 327 9.07 -30.25 9.87
N LYS A 328 9.51 -31.50 9.73
CA LYS A 328 10.07 -32.32 10.81
C LYS A 328 11.30 -33.05 10.28
N PRO A 329 12.39 -33.11 11.04
CA PRO A 329 13.54 -33.93 10.67
C PRO A 329 13.12 -35.41 10.66
N SER A 330 13.32 -36.08 9.52
CA SER A 330 13.18 -37.54 9.44
C SER A 330 14.41 -38.21 10.05
N SER A 331 14.31 -39.49 10.43
CA SER A 331 15.42 -40.27 10.97
C SER A 331 16.62 -40.35 10.01
N ASP A 332 16.37 -40.33 8.70
CA ASP A 332 17.37 -40.30 7.64
C ASP A 332 17.69 -38.87 7.14
N GLY A 333 17.06 -37.82 7.66
CA GLY A 333 17.29 -36.43 7.26
C GLY A 333 17.00 -36.13 5.78
N LEU A 334 16.08 -36.87 5.14
CA LEU A 334 15.70 -36.73 3.74
C LEU A 334 14.24 -36.29 3.57
N CYS A 335 13.97 -35.41 2.60
CA CYS A 335 12.59 -35.05 2.24
C CYS A 335 11.86 -36.21 1.54
N ALA A 336 10.52 -36.16 1.50
CA ALA A 336 9.69 -37.19 0.86
C ALA A 336 10.13 -37.50 -0.58
N SER A 337 10.37 -36.48 -1.40
CA SER A 337 10.81 -36.65 -2.79
C SER A 337 12.19 -37.32 -2.89
N CYS A 338 13.13 -37.00 -1.99
CA CYS A 338 14.46 -37.62 -1.98
C CYS A 338 14.44 -39.07 -1.49
N ARG A 339 13.40 -39.47 -0.74
CA ARG A 339 13.10 -40.86 -0.36
C ARG A 339 12.32 -41.62 -1.44
N GLY A 340 11.93 -40.96 -2.53
CA GLY A 340 11.09 -41.56 -3.57
C GLY A 340 9.64 -41.79 -3.14
N ILE A 341 9.18 -41.13 -2.08
CA ILE A 341 7.80 -41.23 -1.61
C ILE A 341 6.93 -40.39 -2.54
N THR A 342 5.94 -41.03 -3.17
CA THR A 342 4.97 -40.36 -4.04
C THR A 342 3.88 -39.68 -3.20
N PRO A 343 3.21 -38.62 -3.72
CA PRO A 343 2.15 -37.92 -2.98
C PRO A 343 1.05 -38.85 -2.44
N ASP A 344 0.73 -39.94 -3.15
CA ASP A 344 -0.28 -40.93 -2.77
C ASP A 344 0.09 -41.74 -1.50
N GLN A 345 1.35 -41.68 -1.08
CA GLN A 345 1.91 -42.37 0.08
C GLN A 345 2.11 -41.43 1.29
N LEU A 346 1.75 -40.14 1.16
CA LEU A 346 1.78 -39.18 2.27
C LEU A 346 0.44 -39.24 3.02
N HIS A 347 0.41 -39.98 4.14
CA HIS A 347 -0.65 -39.84 5.13
C HIS A 347 -0.39 -38.55 5.92
N TRP A 348 -1.19 -37.51 5.66
CA TRP A 348 -1.11 -36.21 6.33
C TRP A 348 -1.65 -36.28 7.76
#